data_AF-A0A356KNA3-F1
#
_entry.id   AF-A0A356KNA3-F1
#
_cell.length_a   1.000
_cell.length_b   1.000
_cell.length_c   1.000
_cell.angle_alpha   90.00
_cell.angle_beta   90.00
_cell.angle_gamma   90.00
#
_symmetry.space_group_name_H-M   'P 1'
#
loop_
_entity.id
_entity.type
_entity.pdbx_description
1 polymer ?
#
loop_
_entity_poly.entity_id
_entity_poly.type
_entity_poly.pdbx_seq_one_letter_code
_entity_poly.pdbx_strand_id
1 'polypeptide(L)'
;ISGVRSDIGIKIYGEGIERMKSVADEVARAIGEVPGISEAKAEQTIGLPTIRVRLRRDAIARLGINAEDVLDVVETIGGRQVGTVIDGQRRFALQVRFAPEVRAELDRLRHLRVAGPAREG
;
A
#
# COMPACT_ATOMS: atom_id res chain seq x y z
N ILE A 1 -15.72 6.74 5.76
CA ILE A 1 -16.84 7.73 5.87
C ILE A 1 -17.07 8.23 4.45
N SER A 2 -18.20 8.14 3.76
CA SER A 2 -19.59 7.84 4.10
C SER A 2 -20.31 7.52 2.77
N GLY A 3 -21.20 6.52 2.76
CA GLY A 3 -22.21 6.35 1.71
C GLY A 3 -22.18 4.99 1.04
N VAL A 4 -22.68 3.97 1.72
CA VAL A 4 -23.17 2.78 1.01
C VAL A 4 -24.41 3.24 0.25
N ARG A 5 -24.47 3.03 -1.07
CA ARG A 5 -25.64 3.36 -1.89
C ARG A 5 -26.69 2.26 -1.71
N SER A 6 -27.19 2.13 -0.49
CA SER A 6 -28.16 1.10 -0.09
C SER A 6 -29.18 1.71 0.85
N ASP A 7 -30.44 1.40 0.63
CA ASP A 7 -31.55 1.91 1.47
C ASP A 7 -31.47 1.38 2.91
N ILE A 8 -30.82 0.22 3.10
CA ILE A 8 -30.60 -0.44 4.39
C ILE A 8 -29.15 -0.94 4.45
N GLY A 9 -28.48 -0.79 5.60
CA GLY A 9 -27.13 -1.28 5.83
C GLY A 9 -26.97 -1.99 7.17
N ILE A 10 -26.33 -3.15 7.17
CA ILE A 10 -26.01 -3.94 8.38
C ILE A 10 -24.52 -3.74 8.69
N LYS A 11 -24.21 -3.30 9.92
CA LYS A 11 -22.83 -3.12 10.38
C LYS A 11 -22.41 -4.27 11.27
N ILE A 12 -21.29 -4.90 10.95
CA ILE A 12 -20.71 -6.00 11.72
C ILE A 12 -19.43 -5.48 12.38
N TYR A 13 -19.31 -5.66 13.69
CA TYR A 13 -18.15 -5.28 14.48
C TYR A 13 -17.54 -6.52 15.14
N GLY A 14 -16.22 -6.56 15.23
CA GLY A 14 -15.52 -7.64 15.90
C GLY A 14 -14.03 -7.63 15.61
N GLU A 15 -13.33 -8.62 16.15
CA GLU A 15 -11.89 -8.81 15.94
C GLU A 15 -11.64 -9.69 14.70
N GLY A 16 -10.79 -9.19 13.80
CA GLY A 16 -10.35 -9.90 12.60
C GLY A 16 -11.21 -9.63 11.37
N ILE A 17 -10.58 -9.16 10.29
CA ILE A 17 -11.25 -8.82 9.02
C ILE A 17 -11.87 -10.08 8.39
N GLU A 18 -11.18 -11.21 8.50
CA GLU A 18 -11.60 -12.49 7.94
C GLU A 18 -12.88 -13.01 8.61
N ARG A 19 -12.97 -12.87 9.95
CA ARG A 19 -14.16 -13.26 10.70
C ARG A 19 -15.33 -12.35 10.37
N MET A 20 -15.11 -11.03 10.36
CA MET A 20 -16.14 -10.05 9.99
C MET A 20 -16.66 -10.30 8.57
N LYS A 21 -15.76 -10.62 7.63
CA LYS A 21 -16.13 -11.01 6.26
C LYS A 21 -16.99 -12.27 6.23
N SER A 22 -16.58 -13.33 6.93
CA SER A 22 -17.34 -14.58 6.99
C SER A 22 -18.76 -14.36 7.52
N VAL A 23 -18.89 -13.56 8.59
CA VAL A 23 -20.21 -13.22 9.16
C VAL A 23 -21.01 -12.34 8.19
N ALA A 24 -20.38 -11.40 7.50
CA ALA A 24 -21.04 -10.57 6.49
C ALA A 24 -21.58 -11.41 5.33
N ASP A 25 -20.82 -12.39 4.86
CA ASP A 25 -21.22 -13.33 3.80
C ASP A 25 -22.36 -14.26 4.25
N GLU A 26 -22.39 -14.66 5.53
CA GLU A 26 -23.49 -15.42 6.11
C GLU A 26 -24.76 -14.59 6.23
N VAL A 27 -24.65 -13.37 6.76
CA VAL A 27 -25.79 -12.43 6.87
C VAL A 27 -26.34 -12.09 5.49
N ALA A 28 -25.49 -11.79 4.50
CA ALA A 28 -25.91 -11.49 3.13
C ALA A 28 -26.68 -12.66 2.49
N ARG A 29 -26.27 -13.90 2.74
CA ARG A 29 -27.02 -15.10 2.29
C ARG A 29 -28.37 -15.23 2.98
N ALA A 30 -28.40 -15.10 4.31
CA ALA A 30 -29.63 -15.25 5.08
C ALA A 30 -30.69 -14.20 4.73
N ILE A 31 -30.28 -12.93 4.55
CA ILE A 31 -31.22 -11.87 4.17
C ILE A 31 -31.63 -11.95 2.69
N GLY A 32 -30.80 -12.53 1.82
CA GLY A 32 -31.14 -12.71 0.40
C GLY A 32 -32.39 -13.55 0.15
N GLU A 33 -32.83 -14.34 1.14
CA GLU A 33 -34.04 -15.18 1.06
C GLU A 33 -35.32 -14.42 1.46
N VAL A 34 -35.20 -13.19 1.99
CA VAL A 34 -36.35 -12.41 2.46
C VAL A 34 -37.10 -11.78 1.27
N PRO A 35 -38.43 -11.99 1.14
CA PRO A 35 -39.22 -11.38 0.10
C PRO A 35 -39.11 -9.85 0.10
N GLY A 36 -38.77 -9.27 -1.05
CA GLY A 36 -38.60 -7.82 -1.22
C GLY A 36 -37.15 -7.32 -1.18
N ILE A 37 -36.18 -8.19 -0.88
CA ILE A 37 -34.76 -7.85 -1.03
C ILE A 37 -34.33 -8.09 -2.49
N SER A 38 -33.89 -7.01 -3.15
CA SER A 38 -33.42 -7.05 -4.54
C SER A 38 -31.93 -7.40 -4.66
N GLU A 39 -31.09 -6.87 -3.75
CA GLU A 39 -29.64 -7.12 -3.74
C GLU A 39 -29.06 -7.03 -2.33
N ALA A 40 -28.63 -8.17 -1.78
CA ALA A 40 -27.87 -8.25 -0.54
C ALA A 40 -26.40 -8.55 -0.86
N LYS A 41 -25.52 -7.58 -0.61
CA LYS A 41 -24.07 -7.75 -0.84
C LYS A 41 -23.29 -7.37 0.41
N ALA A 42 -22.41 -8.28 0.84
CA ALA A 42 -21.37 -7.95 1.80
C ALA A 42 -20.33 -7.04 1.14
N GLU A 43 -20.01 -5.92 1.78
CA GLU A 43 -18.99 -5.00 1.27
C GLU A 43 -17.61 -5.67 1.41
N GLN A 44 -16.95 -5.88 0.27
CA GLN A 44 -15.66 -6.55 0.24
C GLN A 44 -14.57 -5.64 0.84
N THR A 45 -14.15 -5.95 2.06
CA THR A 45 -12.94 -5.37 2.66
C THR A 45 -11.73 -6.23 2.27
N ILE A 46 -11.46 -6.40 0.97
CA ILE A 46 -10.21 -7.04 0.54
C ILE A 46 -9.13 -5.96 0.61
N GLY A 47 -8.09 -6.20 1.41
CA GLY A 47 -6.92 -5.32 1.41
C GLY A 47 -6.29 -5.29 0.02
N LEU A 48 -5.90 -4.11 -0.45
CA LEU A 48 -5.16 -3.99 -1.71
C LEU A 48 -3.88 -4.85 -1.64
N PRO A 49 -3.48 -5.54 -2.73
CA PRO A 49 -2.20 -6.24 -2.75
C PRO A 49 -1.07 -5.24 -2.49
N THR A 50 -0.26 -5.51 -1.47
CA THR A 50 0.85 -4.65 -1.07
C THR A 50 2.16 -5.41 -1.11
N ILE A 51 3.22 -4.71 -1.51
CA ILE A 51 4.59 -5.20 -1.38
C ILE A 51 5.13 -4.67 -0.05
N ARG A 52 5.59 -5.58 0.82
CA ARG A 52 6.19 -5.22 2.10
C ARG A 52 7.71 -5.39 2.04
N VAL A 53 8.43 -4.27 2.07
CA VAL A 53 9.89 -4.29 2.22
C VAL A 53 10.23 -4.32 3.71
N ARG A 54 10.94 -5.36 4.16
CA ARG A 54 11.39 -5.50 5.56
C ARG A 54 12.89 -5.33 5.65
N LEU A 55 13.33 -4.29 6.35
CA LEU A 55 14.75 -4.03 6.57
C LEU A 55 15.35 -5.07 7.53
N ARG A 56 16.45 -5.69 7.10
CA ARG A 56 17.28 -6.54 7.98
C ARG A 56 18.37 -5.67 8.60
N ARG A 57 18.04 -5.04 9.74
CA ARG A 57 18.93 -4.07 10.43
C ARG A 57 20.33 -4.63 10.70
N ASP A 58 20.43 -5.87 11.18
CA ASP A 58 21.73 -6.49 11.46
C ASP A 58 22.59 -6.67 10.20
N ALA A 59 21.96 -6.92 9.05
CA ALA A 59 22.67 -7.14 7.80
C ALA A 59 23.23 -5.82 7.22
N ILE A 60 22.43 -4.74 7.26
CA ILE A 60 22.87 -3.43 6.78
C ILE A 60 23.91 -2.80 7.71
N ALA A 61 23.81 -3.05 9.03
CA ALA A 61 24.79 -2.60 10.01
C ALA A 61 26.18 -3.21 9.74
N ARG A 62 26.25 -4.50 9.42
CA ARG A 62 27.52 -5.17 9.03
C ARG A 62 28.16 -4.60 7.76
N LEU A 63 27.38 -3.94 6.91
CA LEU A 63 27.83 -3.32 5.67
C LEU A 63 28.08 -1.80 5.83
N GLY A 64 27.85 -1.24 7.03
CA GLY A 64 27.95 0.20 7.29
C GLY A 64 26.94 1.04 6.51
N ILE A 65 25.79 0.46 6.14
CA ILE A 65 24.74 1.14 5.36
C ILE A 65 23.69 1.70 6.32
N ASN A 66 23.32 2.98 6.16
CA ASN A 66 22.26 3.57 6.97
C ASN A 66 20.89 3.05 6.54
N ALA A 67 19.98 2.90 7.52
CA ALA A 67 18.62 2.48 7.24
C ALA A 67 17.87 3.49 6.36
N GLU A 68 18.17 4.78 6.51
CA GLU A 68 17.62 5.88 5.71
C GLU A 68 17.95 5.71 4.23
N ASP A 69 19.21 5.41 3.89
CA ASP A 69 19.64 5.18 2.50
C ASP A 69 18.84 4.06 1.81
N VAL A 70 18.52 3.00 2.56
CA VAL A 70 17.71 1.90 2.04
C VAL A 70 16.25 2.32 1.86
N LEU A 71 15.70 3.07 2.81
CA LEU A 71 14.32 3.55 2.75
C LEU A 71 14.14 4.57 1.61
N ASP A 72 15.12 5.43 1.35
CA ASP A 72 15.14 6.37 0.22
C ASP A 72 15.07 5.64 -1.13
N VAL A 73 15.82 4.54 -1.28
CA VAL A 73 15.76 3.69 -2.48
C VAL A 73 14.36 3.08 -2.62
N VAL A 74 13.75 2.62 -1.52
CA VAL A 74 12.40 2.04 -1.55
C VAL A 74 11.35 3.10 -1.89
N GLU A 75 11.43 4.30 -1.33
CA GLU A 75 10.51 5.40 -1.64
C GLU A 75 10.58 5.82 -3.11
N THR A 76 11.78 5.78 -3.69
CA THR A 76 12.02 6.11 -5.11
C THR A 76 11.32 5.13 -6.08
N ILE A 77 10.85 3.96 -5.61
CA ILE A 77 9.96 3.07 -6.40
C ILE A 77 8.61 3.75 -6.67
N GLY A 78 8.02 4.35 -5.64
CA GLY A 78 6.76 5.11 -5.72
C GLY A 78 6.95 6.50 -6.33
N GLY A 79 8.15 7.06 -6.19
CA GLY A 79 8.51 8.41 -6.56
C GLY A 79 8.80 9.22 -5.30
N ARG A 80 10.04 9.70 -5.17
CA ARG A 80 10.48 10.49 -4.04
C ARG A 80 10.50 11.96 -4.44
N GLN A 81 9.85 12.81 -3.66
CA GLN A 81 9.89 14.25 -3.89
C GLN A 81 11.27 14.78 -3.47
N VAL A 82 11.97 15.42 -4.39
CA VAL A 82 13.31 15.99 -4.17
C VAL A 82 13.28 17.52 -4.13
N GLY A 83 12.14 18.13 -4.42
CA GLY A 83 11.99 19.57 -4.37
C GLY A 83 10.64 20.07 -4.86
N THR A 84 10.58 21.37 -5.10
CA THR A 84 9.41 22.05 -5.67
C THR A 84 9.89 22.99 -6.77
N VAL A 85 9.29 22.90 -7.95
CA VAL A 85 9.48 23.86 -9.04
C VAL A 85 8.43 24.96 -8.92
N ILE A 86 8.87 26.20 -9.03
CA ILE A 86 7.99 27.39 -9.00
C ILE A 86 7.93 27.99 -10.40
N ASP A 87 6.71 28.20 -10.89
CA ASP A 87 6.44 28.85 -12.17
C ASP A 87 5.32 29.89 -12.01
N GLY A 88 5.72 31.16 -11.89
CA GLY A 88 4.85 32.26 -11.49
C GLY A 88 4.27 32.02 -10.11
N GLN A 89 2.94 31.87 -10.03
CA GLN A 89 2.21 31.57 -8.79
C GLN A 89 1.92 30.05 -8.62
N ARG A 90 2.38 29.20 -9.54
CA ARG A 90 2.16 27.75 -9.50
C ARG A 90 3.35 27.04 -8.85
N ARG A 91 3.06 26.00 -8.07
CA ARG A 91 4.06 25.16 -7.40
C ARG A 91 3.86 23.71 -7.80
N PHE A 92 4.90 23.05 -8.28
CA PHE A 92 4.89 21.67 -8.72
C PHE A 92 5.90 20.84 -7.93
N ALA A 93 5.53 19.64 -7.48
CA ALA A 93 6.48 18.73 -6.86
C ALA A 93 7.48 18.21 -7.89
N LEU A 94 8.78 18.39 -7.62
CA LEU A 94 9.84 17.73 -8.39
C LEU A 94 10.10 16.36 -7.77
N GLN A 95 9.94 15.31 -8.56
CA GLN A 95 10.02 13.93 -8.06
C GLN A 95 11.03 13.13 -8.88
N VAL A 96 11.80 12.28 -8.20
CA VAL A 96 12.66 11.28 -8.82
C VAL A 96 12.01 9.92 -8.63
N ARG A 97 11.95 9.13 -9.70
CA ARG A 97 11.38 7.78 -9.66
C ARG A 97 12.18 6.86 -10.57
N PHE A 98 12.27 5.58 -10.21
CA PHE A 98 12.80 4.58 -11.12
C PHE A 98 11.98 4.48 -12.42
N ALA A 99 12.67 4.15 -13.51
CA ALA A 99 12.05 3.86 -14.78
C ALA A 99 11.05 2.69 -14.65
N PRO A 100 9.93 2.67 -15.40
CA PRO A 100 8.88 1.66 -15.27
C PRO A 100 9.39 0.23 -15.28
N GLU A 101 10.41 -0.04 -16.09
CA GLU A 101 11.00 -1.37 -16.29
C GLU A 101 11.64 -1.90 -15.00
N VAL A 102 12.17 -1.03 -14.14
CA VAL A 102 12.81 -1.44 -12.87
C VAL A 102 11.77 -1.84 -11.83
N ARG A 103 10.56 -1.24 -11.88
CA ARG A 103 9.50 -1.39 -10.86
C ARG A 103 8.30 -2.23 -11.32
N ALA A 104 8.33 -2.77 -12.53
CA ALA A 104 7.26 -3.60 -13.08
C ALA A 104 7.25 -5.02 -12.50
N GLU A 105 8.40 -5.52 -12.04
CA GLU A 105 8.58 -6.92 -11.62
C GLU A 105 9.20 -7.00 -10.23
N LEU A 106 8.64 -7.87 -9.39
CA LEU A 106 9.12 -8.08 -8.01
C LEU A 106 10.59 -8.51 -7.98
N ASP A 107 11.04 -9.33 -8.94
CA ASP A 107 12.42 -9.80 -8.99
C ASP A 107 13.40 -8.66 -9.25
N ARG A 108 13.04 -7.66 -10.04
CA ARG A 108 13.90 -6.48 -10.25
C ARG A 108 14.00 -5.63 -8.99
N LEU A 109 12.89 -5.48 -8.26
CA LEU A 109 12.88 -4.79 -6.97
C LEU A 109 13.80 -5.47 -5.93
N ARG A 110 13.92 -6.80 -5.97
CA ARG A 110 14.84 -7.55 -5.08
C ARG A 110 16.32 -7.28 -5.35
N HIS A 111 16.65 -6.83 -6.57
CA HIS A 111 18.02 -6.56 -7.00
C HIS A 111 18.36 -5.05 -7.01
N LEU A 112 17.50 -4.21 -6.44
CA LEU A 112 17.79 -2.79 -6.28
C LEU A 112 19.06 -2.61 -5.43
N ARG A 113 19.95 -1.77 -5.92
CA ARG A 113 21.22 -1.45 -5.25
C ARG A 113 21.02 -0.27 -4.31
N VAL A 114 21.66 -0.34 -3.17
CA VAL A 114 21.79 0.76 -2.21
C VAL A 114 23.24 1.19 -2.21
N ALA A 115 23.50 2.49 -2.18
CA ALA A 115 24.85 3.01 -2.07
C ALA A 115 25.47 2.53 -0.75
N GLY A 116 26.70 2.01 -0.82
CA GLY A 116 27.48 1.71 0.37
C GLY A 116 28.09 2.98 0.96
N PRO A 117 28.63 2.92 2.19
CA PRO A 117 29.37 4.03 2.76
C PRO A 117 30.52 4.43 1.82
N ALA A 118 30.78 5.73 1.71
CA ALA A 118 31.91 6.23 0.95
C ALA A 118 33.20 5.63 1.54
N ARG A 119 34.03 5.01 0.70
CA ARG A 119 35.39 4.64 1.10
C ARG A 119 36.18 5.94 1.15
N GLU A 120 36.38 6.48 2.35
CA GLU A 120 37.46 7.44 2.59
C GLU A 120 38.79 6.70 2.35
N GLY A 121 39.57 7.21 1.41
CA GLY A 121 40.95 6.78 1.15
C GLY A 121 41.93 7.61 1.93
#